data_AF-A0A0U3SNV1-F1
#
_entry.id   AF-A0A0U3SNV1-F1
#
_cell.length_a   1.000
_cell.length_b   1.000
_cell.length_c   1.000
_cell.angle_alpha   90.00
_cell.angle_beta   90.00
_cell.angle_gamma   90.00
#
_symmetry.space_group_name_H-M   'P 1'
#
loop_
_entity.id
_entity.type
_entity.pdbx_description
1 polymer ?
#
loop_
_entity_poly.entity_id
_entity_poly.type
_entity_poly.pdbx_seq_one_letter_code
_entity_poly.pdbx_strand_id
1 'polypeptide(L)'
;MVAAALIIIFAVVSYISGSGSQATQQGDIALLQSQAELAKSKLTAKGLWNDEYCFYILSESYSKDKVGSKYGISIKDKGSNGKCDKSDRVIYYLDYSGSEYREEVKALYGDGKYNLKTLKELYDQCLAGDENACKVIITLDESLWIPQ
;
A
#
# COMPACT_ATOMS: atom_id res chain seq x y z
N MET A 1 8.23 -36.52 64.37
CA MET A 1 8.69 -36.39 62.96
C MET A 1 7.66 -35.56 62.24
N VAL A 2 8.01 -34.33 61.86
CA VAL A 2 7.07 -33.37 61.27
C VAL A 2 7.06 -33.59 59.76
N ALA A 3 5.92 -34.00 59.21
CA ALA A 3 5.70 -34.09 57.77
C ALA A 3 5.42 -32.68 57.23
N ALA A 4 6.28 -32.19 56.33
CA ALA A 4 6.06 -30.96 55.59
C ALA A 4 5.25 -31.27 54.32
N ALA A 5 4.04 -30.75 54.23
CA ALA A 5 3.24 -30.79 53.01
C ALA A 5 3.59 -29.58 52.11
N LEU A 6 4.16 -29.86 50.94
CA LEU A 6 4.45 -28.88 49.89
C LEU A 6 3.16 -28.60 49.11
N ILE A 7 2.64 -27.38 49.20
CA ILE A 7 1.52 -26.91 48.36
C ILE A 7 2.12 -26.26 47.11
N ILE A 8 2.01 -26.94 45.97
CA ILE A 8 2.36 -26.38 44.66
C ILE A 8 1.14 -25.59 44.17
N ILE A 9 1.23 -24.26 44.20
CA ILE A 9 0.24 -23.38 43.60
C ILE A 9 0.53 -23.30 42.10
N PHE A 10 -0.30 -23.95 41.28
CA PHE A 10 -0.36 -23.66 39.85
C PHE A 10 -1.08 -22.33 39.65
N ALA A 11 -0.31 -21.25 39.57
CA ALA A 11 -0.81 -20.02 38.95
C ALA A 11 -0.94 -20.29 37.46
N VAL A 12 -2.15 -20.67 37.02
CA VAL A 12 -2.53 -20.52 35.61
C VAL A 12 -2.56 -19.02 35.37
N VAL A 13 -1.45 -18.49 34.85
CA VAL A 13 -1.45 -17.19 34.18
C VAL A 13 -2.31 -17.41 32.95
N SER A 14 -3.61 -17.15 33.11
CA SER A 14 -4.49 -16.90 31.99
C SER A 14 -3.87 -15.72 31.25
N TYR A 15 -3.12 -16.02 30.19
CA TYR A 15 -2.78 -15.05 29.17
C TYR A 15 -4.13 -14.61 28.62
N ILE A 16 -4.68 -13.53 29.18
CA ILE A 16 -5.77 -12.78 28.57
C ILE A 16 -5.11 -12.20 27.33
N SER A 17 -5.13 -13.01 26.28
CA SER A 17 -4.76 -12.61 24.93
C SER A 17 -5.58 -11.37 24.65
N GLY A 18 -4.89 -10.22 24.54
CA GLY A 18 -5.52 -8.91 24.45
C GLY A 18 -6.51 -8.85 23.31
N SER A 19 -7.79 -8.98 23.63
CA SER A 19 -8.92 -8.66 22.75
C SER A 19 -9.16 -7.14 22.67
N GLY A 20 -8.15 -6.32 22.98
CA GLY A 20 -8.17 -4.87 22.89
C GLY A 20 -7.59 -4.27 21.60
N SER A 21 -6.97 -5.08 20.72
CA SER A 21 -6.24 -4.56 19.54
C SER A 21 -6.93 -4.82 18.20
N GLN A 22 -7.95 -5.68 18.14
CA GLN A 22 -8.64 -5.98 16.87
C GLN A 22 -9.69 -4.93 16.48
N ALA A 23 -10.36 -4.29 17.45
CA ALA A 23 -11.40 -3.30 17.15
C ALA A 23 -10.84 -1.98 16.60
N THR A 24 -9.65 -1.56 17.05
CA THR A 24 -8.99 -0.33 16.56
C THR A 24 -8.43 -0.53 15.16
N GLN A 25 -7.73 -1.65 14.90
CA GLN A 25 -7.19 -1.97 13.57
C GLN A 25 -8.29 -2.14 12.50
N GLN A 26 -9.43 -2.74 12.87
CA GLN A 26 -10.54 -2.92 11.93
C GLN A 26 -11.30 -1.61 11.63
N GLY A 27 -11.28 -0.63 12.55
CA GLY A 27 -11.78 0.72 12.31
C GLY A 27 -10.89 1.52 11.36
N ASP A 28 -9.57 1.38 11.51
CA ASP A 28 -8.57 2.10 10.70
C ASP A 28 -8.57 1.62 9.24
N ILE A 29 -8.69 0.31 8.98
CA ILE A 29 -8.76 -0.21 7.60
C ILE A 29 -10.04 0.25 6.88
N ALA A 30 -11.18 0.30 7.55
CA ALA A 30 -12.43 0.76 6.92
C ALA A 30 -12.35 2.24 6.51
N LEU A 31 -11.68 3.07 7.32
CA LEU A 31 -11.39 4.46 6.97
C LEU A 31 -10.47 4.54 5.73
N LEU A 32 -9.37 3.77 5.72
CA LEU A 32 -8.45 3.73 4.58
C LEU A 32 -9.14 3.26 3.29
N GLN A 33 -10.01 2.25 3.38
CA GLN A 33 -10.79 1.77 2.23
C GLN A 33 -11.71 2.87 1.69
N SER A 34 -12.43 3.58 2.57
CA SER A 34 -13.29 4.70 2.15
C SER A 34 -12.50 5.83 1.47
N GLN A 35 -11.31 6.16 1.99
CA GLN A 35 -10.43 7.15 1.37
C GLN A 35 -9.88 6.66 0.02
N ALA A 36 -9.52 5.38 -0.09
CA ALA A 36 -9.06 4.78 -1.34
C ALA A 36 -10.17 4.75 -2.42
N GLU A 37 -11.42 4.49 -2.04
CA GLU A 37 -12.57 4.59 -2.95
C GLU A 37 -12.76 6.01 -3.47
N LEU A 38 -12.67 7.00 -2.58
CA LEU A 38 -12.75 8.41 -2.96
C LEU A 38 -11.58 8.80 -3.89
N ALA A 39 -10.36 8.38 -3.58
CA ALA A 39 -9.17 8.60 -4.38
C ALA A 39 -9.33 8.02 -5.79
N LYS A 40 -9.77 6.75 -5.90
CA LYS A 40 -10.09 6.12 -7.18
C LYS A 40 -11.15 6.92 -7.95
N SER A 41 -12.25 7.30 -7.31
CA SER A 41 -13.31 8.09 -7.93
C SER A 41 -12.80 9.40 -8.53
N LYS A 42 -11.97 10.14 -7.79
CA LYS A 42 -11.33 11.38 -8.28
C LYS A 42 -10.38 11.13 -9.44
N LEU A 43 -9.55 10.09 -9.37
CA LEU A 43 -8.63 9.71 -10.45
C LEU A 43 -9.40 9.30 -11.72
N THR A 44 -10.50 8.55 -11.60
CA THR A 44 -11.40 8.22 -12.72
C THR A 44 -12.01 9.48 -13.31
N ALA A 45 -12.50 10.41 -12.49
CA ALA A 45 -13.06 11.67 -12.97
C ALA A 45 -12.03 12.55 -13.70
N LYS A 46 -10.76 12.48 -13.28
CA LYS A 46 -9.62 13.15 -13.94
C LYS A 46 -9.12 12.40 -15.19
N GLY A 47 -9.65 11.21 -15.51
CA GLY A 47 -9.16 10.37 -16.60
C GLY A 47 -7.77 9.75 -16.36
N LEU A 48 -7.31 9.72 -15.11
CA LEU A 48 -5.99 9.19 -14.71
C LEU A 48 -6.06 7.74 -14.23
N TRP A 49 -7.26 7.24 -13.92
CA TRP A 49 -7.47 5.86 -13.54
C TRP A 49 -7.80 4.97 -14.74
N ASN A 50 -7.02 3.92 -14.93
CA ASN A 50 -7.36 2.78 -15.79
C ASN A 50 -6.98 1.49 -15.05
N ASP A 51 -7.91 0.55 -14.96
CA ASP A 51 -7.74 -0.73 -14.28
C ASP A 51 -6.57 -1.56 -14.83
N GLU A 52 -6.18 -1.33 -16.08
CA GLU A 52 -5.10 -2.03 -16.76
C GLU A 52 -3.73 -1.37 -16.59
N TYR A 53 -3.67 -0.12 -16.13
CA TYR A 53 -2.40 0.58 -15.94
C TYR A 53 -1.57 -0.10 -14.86
N CYS A 54 -0.27 -0.20 -15.14
CA CYS A 54 0.69 -0.87 -14.30
C CYS A 54 1.40 0.13 -13.38
N PHE A 55 1.42 -0.21 -12.09
CA PHE A 55 2.07 0.55 -11.04
C PHE A 55 3.49 0.03 -10.77
N TYR A 56 4.45 0.95 -10.69
CA TYR A 56 5.82 0.62 -10.36
C TYR A 56 6.49 1.71 -9.52
N ILE A 57 6.95 1.36 -8.32
CA ILE A 57 7.70 2.28 -7.46
C ILE A 57 9.14 2.36 -7.97
N LEU A 58 9.64 3.59 -8.15
CA LEU A 58 10.99 3.82 -8.65
C LEU A 58 12.01 3.71 -7.53
N SER A 59 13.24 3.30 -7.87
CA SER A 59 14.37 3.44 -6.95
C SER A 59 14.63 4.92 -6.68
N GLU A 60 15.21 5.26 -5.52
CA GLU A 60 15.48 6.66 -5.19
C GLU A 60 16.33 7.40 -6.24
N SER A 61 17.35 6.73 -6.78
CA SER A 61 18.23 7.31 -7.79
C SER A 61 17.47 7.60 -9.08
N TYR A 62 16.64 6.66 -9.53
CA TYR A 62 15.86 6.82 -10.74
C TYR A 62 14.71 7.81 -10.58
N SER A 63 14.10 7.83 -9.39
CA SER A 63 13.11 8.82 -9.00
C SER A 63 13.68 10.24 -9.07
N LYS A 64 14.87 10.48 -8.50
CA LYS A 64 15.49 11.82 -8.52
C LYS A 64 15.75 12.29 -9.95
N ASP A 65 16.16 11.39 -10.84
CA ASP A 65 16.37 11.67 -12.26
C ASP A 65 15.06 12.03 -12.99
N LYS A 66 13.98 11.28 -12.74
CA LYS A 66 12.73 11.40 -13.51
C LYS A 66 11.73 12.42 -12.96
N VAL A 67 11.65 12.56 -11.64
CA VAL A 67 10.66 13.42 -10.98
C VAL A 67 11.28 14.52 -10.11
N GLY A 68 12.60 14.54 -9.93
CA GLY A 68 13.28 15.55 -9.10
C GLY A 68 13.18 15.30 -7.58
N SER A 69 12.56 14.20 -7.16
CA SER A 69 12.39 13.80 -5.75
C SER A 69 12.78 12.33 -5.55
N LYS A 70 12.93 11.87 -4.31
CA LYS A 70 13.15 10.43 -4.00
C LYS A 70 11.84 9.60 -3.95
N TYR A 71 10.71 10.24 -4.23
CA TYR A 71 9.36 9.69 -4.10
C TYR A 71 8.68 9.62 -5.47
N GLY A 72 9.14 8.67 -6.28
CA GLY A 72 8.71 8.51 -7.66
C GLY A 72 7.95 7.21 -7.88
N ILE A 73 6.82 7.30 -8.57
CA ILE A 73 6.09 6.17 -9.13
C ILE A 73 6.07 6.33 -10.65
N SER A 74 6.12 5.23 -11.39
CA SER A 74 5.75 5.22 -12.81
C SER A 74 4.46 4.46 -13.02
N ILE A 75 3.56 5.05 -13.79
CA ILE A 75 2.35 4.42 -14.32
C ILE A 75 2.60 4.08 -15.78
N LYS A 76 2.35 2.83 -16.14
CA LYS A 76 2.71 2.27 -17.45
C LYS A 76 1.50 1.70 -18.16
N ASP A 77 1.54 1.76 -19.49
CA ASP A 77 0.58 1.04 -20.31
C ASP A 77 0.96 -0.43 -20.36
N LYS A 78 -0.02 -1.29 -20.16
CA LYS A 78 0.20 -2.73 -20.18
C LYS A 78 0.47 -3.15 -21.62
N GLY A 79 1.67 -3.67 -21.89
CA GLY A 79 2.04 -4.12 -23.22
C GLY A 79 1.17 -5.27 -23.73
N SER A 80 1.36 -5.67 -24.99
CA SER A 80 0.58 -6.74 -25.66
C SER A 80 0.73 -8.13 -25.02
N ASN A 81 1.65 -8.30 -24.06
CA ASN A 81 1.88 -9.55 -23.33
C ASN A 81 0.83 -9.83 -22.24
N GLY A 82 -0.09 -8.89 -21.99
CA GLY A 82 -1.15 -9.07 -21.01
C GLY A 82 -0.66 -9.12 -19.55
N LYS A 83 0.56 -8.66 -19.25
CA LYS A 83 1.12 -8.60 -17.88
C LYS A 83 1.95 -7.33 -17.67
N CYS A 84 1.98 -6.82 -16.45
CA CYS A 84 2.84 -5.69 -16.12
C CYS A 84 4.33 -6.07 -16.20
N ASP A 85 5.09 -5.29 -16.96
CA ASP A 85 6.52 -5.47 -17.15
C ASP A 85 7.30 -4.18 -16.82
N LYS A 86 8.56 -4.33 -16.42
CA LYS A 86 9.45 -3.18 -16.18
C LYS A 86 9.81 -2.45 -17.49
N SER A 87 9.74 -3.12 -18.63
CA SER A 87 10.00 -2.57 -19.96
C SER A 87 8.79 -1.90 -20.60
N ASP A 88 7.61 -2.02 -19.99
CA ASP A 88 6.39 -1.38 -20.48
C ASP A 88 6.55 0.15 -20.59
N ARG A 89 5.84 0.72 -21.57
CA ARG A 89 5.88 2.16 -21.84
C ARG A 89 5.34 2.92 -20.63
N VAL A 90 6.15 3.82 -20.09
CA VAL A 90 5.70 4.78 -19.08
C VAL A 90 4.78 5.80 -19.74
N ILE A 91 3.58 6.00 -19.16
CA ILE A 91 2.65 7.05 -19.58
C ILE A 91 2.72 8.24 -18.62
N TYR A 92 2.94 7.97 -17.32
CA TYR A 92 3.09 9.00 -16.31
C TYR A 92 4.22 8.69 -15.35
N TYR A 93 4.94 9.73 -14.95
CA TYR A 93 5.65 9.73 -13.68
C TYR A 93 4.84 10.49 -12.63
N LEU A 94 4.92 10.04 -11.39
CA LEU A 94 4.25 10.67 -10.27
C LEU A 94 5.30 11.10 -9.26
N ASP A 95 5.26 12.36 -8.83
CA ASP A 95 5.93 12.79 -7.61
C ASP A 95 4.94 12.74 -6.44
N TYR A 96 5.19 11.83 -5.50
CA TYR A 96 4.37 11.66 -4.30
C TYR A 96 5.03 12.22 -3.04
N SER A 97 6.02 13.12 -3.19
CA SER A 97 6.72 13.74 -2.07
C SER A 97 5.79 14.49 -1.09
N GLY A 98 4.62 14.95 -1.55
CA GLY A 98 3.61 15.63 -0.75
C GLY A 98 2.58 14.72 -0.07
N SER A 99 2.59 13.40 -0.32
CA SER A 99 1.57 12.47 0.21
C SER A 99 1.73 12.23 1.72
N GLU A 100 0.59 11.95 2.37
CA GLU A 100 0.51 11.55 3.78
C GLU A 100 1.36 10.29 4.03
N TYR A 101 1.26 9.29 3.15
CA TYR A 101 1.86 7.96 3.30
C TYR A 101 3.17 7.76 2.54
N ARG A 102 3.90 8.85 2.24
CA ARG A 102 5.08 8.80 1.37
C ARG A 102 6.19 7.88 1.89
N GLU A 103 6.42 7.78 3.20
CA GLU A 103 7.48 6.91 3.73
C GLU A 103 7.07 5.44 3.69
N GLU A 104 5.80 5.16 4.01
CA GLU A 104 5.23 3.83 3.94
C GLU A 104 5.22 3.29 2.52
N VAL A 105 4.72 4.08 1.55
CA VAL A 105 4.72 3.69 0.14
C VAL A 105 6.15 3.49 -0.37
N LYS A 106 7.08 4.38 -0.01
CA LYS A 106 8.49 4.24 -0.39
C LYS A 106 9.12 2.95 0.15
N ALA A 107 8.76 2.55 1.38
CA ALA A 107 9.26 1.31 1.99
C ALA A 107 8.81 0.04 1.25
N LEU A 108 7.75 0.13 0.42
CA LEU A 108 7.29 -0.98 -0.43
C LEU A 108 8.13 -1.16 -1.69
N TYR A 109 9.13 -0.30 -1.94
CA TYR A 109 10.00 -0.45 -3.11
C TYR A 109 10.66 -1.83 -3.14
N GLY A 110 10.47 -2.53 -4.26
CA GLY A 110 11.02 -3.88 -4.46
C GLY A 110 10.15 -5.01 -3.91
N ASP A 111 9.06 -4.70 -3.20
CA ASP A 111 8.10 -5.71 -2.75
C ASP A 111 7.23 -6.20 -3.92
N GLY A 112 7.38 -7.47 -4.29
CA GLY A 112 6.64 -8.10 -5.38
C GLY A 112 5.13 -8.22 -5.15
N LYS A 113 4.65 -7.95 -3.93
CA LYS A 113 3.21 -7.92 -3.61
C LYS A 113 2.50 -6.72 -4.25
N TYR A 114 3.17 -5.57 -4.28
CA TYR A 114 2.61 -4.30 -4.76
C TYR A 114 3.23 -3.85 -6.07
N ASN A 115 4.50 -4.19 -6.31
CA ASN A 115 5.23 -3.75 -7.50
C ASN A 115 4.82 -4.57 -8.73
N LEU A 116 4.73 -3.93 -9.91
CA LEU A 116 4.27 -4.57 -11.16
C LEU A 116 2.84 -5.13 -11.05
N LYS A 117 1.98 -4.44 -10.31
CA LYS A 117 0.55 -4.72 -10.22
C LYS A 117 -0.23 -3.73 -11.07
N THR A 118 -1.37 -4.16 -11.60
CA THR A 118 -2.29 -3.19 -12.18
C THR A 118 -2.95 -2.35 -11.09
N LEU A 119 -3.46 -1.17 -11.46
CA LEU A 119 -4.23 -0.34 -10.53
C LEU A 119 -5.45 -1.09 -9.98
N LYS A 120 -6.08 -1.94 -10.81
CA LYS A 120 -7.14 -2.83 -10.35
C LYS A 120 -6.66 -3.84 -9.30
N GLU A 121 -5.53 -4.50 -9.52
CA GLU A 121 -5.01 -5.47 -8.54
C GLU A 121 -4.70 -4.79 -7.19
N LEU A 122 -4.13 -3.58 -7.19
CA LEU A 122 -3.89 -2.82 -5.96
C LEU A 122 -5.20 -2.41 -5.27
N TYR A 123 -6.18 -1.98 -6.05
CA TYR A 123 -7.50 -1.64 -5.51
C TYR A 123 -8.20 -2.85 -4.89
N ASP A 124 -8.18 -3.99 -5.57
CA ASP A 124 -8.77 -5.23 -5.06
C ASP A 124 -8.05 -5.71 -3.78
N GLN A 125 -6.72 -5.56 -3.70
CA GLN A 125 -5.95 -5.83 -2.47
C GLN A 125 -6.39 -4.91 -1.32
N CYS A 126 -6.58 -3.61 -1.59
CA CYS A 126 -7.09 -2.67 -0.59
C CYS A 126 -8.47 -3.10 -0.07
N LEU A 127 -9.40 -3.44 -0.96
CA LEU A 127 -10.74 -3.92 -0.57
C LEU A 127 -10.70 -5.26 0.18
N ALA A 128 -9.68 -6.08 -0.05
CA ALA A 128 -9.43 -7.31 0.69
C ALA A 128 -8.84 -7.07 2.10
N GLY A 129 -8.59 -5.81 2.49
CA GLY A 129 -8.10 -5.43 3.81
C GLY A 129 -6.60 -5.18 3.89
N ASP A 130 -5.92 -5.01 2.75
CA ASP A 130 -4.50 -4.62 2.73
C ASP A 130 -4.32 -3.11 2.91
N GLU A 131 -3.92 -2.72 4.12
CA GLU A 131 -3.67 -1.31 4.47
C GLU A 131 -2.66 -0.63 3.54
N ASN A 132 -1.58 -1.32 3.15
CA ASN A 132 -0.53 -0.74 2.31
C ASN A 132 -1.04 -0.50 0.89
N ALA A 133 -1.85 -1.43 0.37
CA ALA A 133 -2.49 -1.22 -0.92
C ALA A 133 -3.44 -0.01 -0.88
N CYS A 134 -4.21 0.17 0.20
CA CYS A 134 -5.06 1.36 0.36
C CYS A 134 -4.23 2.66 0.41
N LYS A 135 -3.16 2.68 1.19
CA LYS A 135 -2.23 3.83 1.27
C LYS A 135 -1.60 4.17 -0.08
N VAL A 136 -1.28 3.16 -0.90
CA VAL A 136 -0.83 3.37 -2.28
C VAL A 136 -1.91 4.07 -3.09
N ILE A 137 -3.15 3.59 -3.09
CA ILE A 137 -4.24 4.20 -3.87
C ILE A 137 -4.50 5.65 -3.44
N ILE A 138 -4.50 5.94 -2.14
CA ILE A 138 -4.66 7.30 -1.61
C ILE A 138 -3.50 8.19 -2.10
N THR A 139 -2.27 7.69 -2.00
CA THR A 139 -1.06 8.39 -2.47
C THR A 139 -1.14 8.75 -3.95
N LEU A 140 -1.76 7.92 -4.79
CA LEU A 140 -1.93 8.23 -6.21
C LEU A 140 -2.79 9.49 -6.44
N ASP A 141 -3.85 9.74 -5.65
CA ASP A 141 -4.67 10.97 -5.79
C ASP A 141 -3.91 12.22 -5.31
N GLU A 142 -3.06 12.08 -4.30
CA GLU A 142 -2.26 13.17 -3.72
C GLU A 142 -1.01 13.50 -4.53
N SER A 143 -0.63 12.64 -5.47
CA SER A 143 0.57 12.79 -6.29
C SER A 143 0.43 13.87 -7.36
N LEU A 144 1.55 14.46 -7.74
CA LEU A 144 1.66 15.25 -8.97
C LEU A 144 1.88 14.30 -10.16
N TRP A 145 0.92 14.26 -11.10
CA TRP A 145 0.98 13.43 -12.31
C TRP A 145 1.67 14.17 -13.45
N ILE A 146 2.76 13.60 -13.97
CA ILE A 146 3.64 14.17 -14.99
C ILE A 146 3.55 13.30 -16.26
N PRO A 147 2.84 13.73 -17.32
CA PRO A 147 2.68 12.96 -18.55
C PRO A 147 4.00 12.77 -19.31
N GLN A 148 4.15 11.65 -20.02
CA GLN A 148 5.33 11.26 -20.82
C GLN A 148 5.04 11.11 -22.31
#